data_AF-A0A5B7FXT9-F1
#
_entry.id   AF-A0A5B7FXT9-F1
#
_cell.length_a   1.000
_cell.length_b   1.000
_cell.length_c   1.000
_cell.angle_alpha   90.00
_cell.angle_beta   90.00
_cell.angle_gamma   90.00
#
_symmetry.space_group_name_H-M   'P 1'
#
loop_
_entity.id
_entity.type
_entity.pdbx_description
1 polymer ?
#
loop_
_entity_poly.entity_id
_entity_poly.type
_entity_poly.pdbx_seq_one_letter_code
_entity_poly.pdbx_strand_id
1 'polypeptide(L)'
;MSDDNYLTRTCATTANAGPDVQIVLPNTTVLLDGTGSTDTSLSTHWLWIQVSGPSVAHLANPDQPQTFALGLTKGEYQFQLTVWTGDEPSKNTSDSVAVTVRQDHNVPPTANAGGDFSVTLPVSAVVVDGSKSTDDVAVTKWLWQRDATSLAAGQIINSSDHSPVLMFTGVVAGRYVWRLTVWDDQGASSSDTVSIIINEGPHHLDEVTVVVGADLGTLSILQLSTLLQKMELFLHSADRVVTIHLISLTGLPHSGEVSVTFVAQSGKDVVPGVEVVATLRHQVLLDSSELLDLPLLSVDTVVCQNNCSGTCQYVCDKTRTESEENKWGKRSE
;
A
#
# COMPACT_ATOMS: atom_id res chain seq x y z
N MET A 1 -67.70 -20.48 -56.51
CA MET A 1 -67.20 -19.94 -55.24
C MET A 1 -66.56 -21.08 -54.49
N SER A 2 -65.23 -21.14 -54.51
CA SER A 2 -64.46 -22.03 -53.65
C SER A 2 -63.90 -21.15 -52.54
N ASP A 3 -64.45 -21.30 -51.33
CA ASP A 3 -63.93 -20.67 -50.13
C ASP A 3 -62.68 -21.44 -49.70
N ASP A 4 -61.52 -21.02 -50.19
CA ASP A 4 -60.22 -21.48 -49.68
C ASP A 4 -59.99 -20.86 -48.30
N ASN A 5 -60.42 -21.60 -47.28
CA ASN A 5 -60.11 -21.36 -45.89
C ASN A 5 -58.62 -21.65 -45.65
N TYR A 6 -57.77 -20.65 -45.91
CA TYR A 6 -56.39 -20.62 -45.42
C TYR A 6 -56.44 -20.56 -43.89
N LEU A 7 -56.51 -21.73 -43.25
CA LEU A 7 -56.12 -21.88 -41.87
C LEU A 7 -54.65 -21.47 -41.79
N THR A 8 -54.40 -20.24 -41.33
CA THR A 8 -53.09 -19.82 -40.88
C THR A 8 -52.72 -20.78 -39.75
N ARG A 9 -51.79 -21.69 -40.04
CA ARG A 9 -51.19 -22.54 -39.01
C ARG A 9 -50.47 -21.58 -38.04
N THR A 10 -51.14 -21.19 -36.96
CA THR A 10 -50.53 -20.48 -35.84
C THR A 10 -49.67 -21.49 -35.11
N CYS A 11 -48.47 -21.61 -35.62
CA CYS A 11 -47.43 -22.50 -35.14
C CYS A 11 -46.76 -21.70 -34.00
N ALA A 12 -46.86 -22.21 -32.76
CA ALA A 12 -46.53 -21.45 -31.55
C ALA A 12 -45.02 -21.49 -31.30
N THR A 13 -44.40 -20.32 -31.09
CA THR A 13 -42.98 -20.20 -30.77
C THR A 13 -42.63 -20.99 -29.54
N THR A 14 -41.64 -21.87 -29.65
CA THR A 14 -41.15 -22.67 -28.51
C THR A 14 -39.67 -22.37 -28.31
N ALA A 15 -39.34 -21.75 -27.18
CA ALA A 15 -37.97 -21.51 -26.77
C ALA A 15 -37.23 -22.84 -26.55
N ASN A 16 -35.98 -22.89 -26.99
CA ASN A 16 -35.05 -23.98 -26.75
C ASN A 16 -33.70 -23.35 -26.42
N ALA A 17 -33.27 -23.46 -25.17
CA ALA A 17 -32.03 -22.89 -24.65
C ALA A 17 -30.81 -23.77 -24.95
N GLY A 18 -31.00 -24.91 -25.62
CA GLY A 18 -29.96 -25.89 -25.90
C GLY A 18 -29.78 -26.90 -24.76
N PRO A 19 -28.91 -27.91 -24.96
CA PRO A 19 -28.60 -28.89 -23.92
C PRO A 19 -27.75 -28.28 -22.80
N ASP A 20 -27.80 -28.88 -21.62
CA ASP A 20 -26.93 -28.54 -20.50
C ASP A 20 -25.45 -28.62 -20.89
N VAL A 21 -24.66 -27.67 -20.41
CA VAL A 21 -23.25 -27.52 -20.77
C VAL A 21 -22.36 -27.73 -19.55
N GLN A 22 -21.23 -28.40 -19.77
CA GLN A 22 -20.19 -28.53 -18.76
C GLN A 22 -18.87 -27.99 -19.29
N ILE A 23 -18.23 -27.11 -18.51
CA ILE A 23 -16.90 -26.58 -18.79
C ILE A 23 -15.97 -26.84 -17.61
N VAL A 24 -14.67 -26.82 -17.87
CA VAL A 24 -13.62 -27.05 -16.87
C VAL A 24 -12.74 -25.81 -16.80
N LEU A 25 -12.43 -25.33 -15.59
CA LEU A 25 -11.44 -24.27 -15.38
C LEU A 25 -10.09 -24.66 -15.99
N PRO A 26 -9.32 -23.70 -16.55
CA PRO A 26 -9.51 -22.25 -16.46
C PRO A 26 -10.45 -21.66 -17.54
N ASN A 27 -11.19 -22.48 -18.31
CA ASN A 27 -12.19 -21.93 -19.22
C ASN A 27 -13.39 -21.37 -18.44
N THR A 28 -13.62 -20.06 -18.56
CA THR A 28 -14.70 -19.31 -17.87
C THR A 28 -15.79 -18.82 -18.81
N THR A 29 -15.83 -19.35 -20.04
CA THR A 29 -16.71 -18.87 -21.10
C THR A 29 -17.51 -20.03 -21.71
N VAL A 30 -18.80 -19.79 -21.93
CA VAL A 30 -19.69 -20.69 -22.65
C VAL A 30 -20.52 -19.93 -23.68
N LEU A 31 -20.77 -20.58 -24.82
CA LEU A 31 -21.74 -20.13 -25.81
C LEU A 31 -23.11 -20.71 -25.44
N LEU A 32 -24.08 -19.84 -25.20
CA LEU A 32 -25.49 -20.22 -25.06
C LEU A 32 -26.14 -20.09 -26.44
N ASP A 33 -26.80 -21.15 -26.89
CA ASP A 33 -27.32 -21.26 -28.26
C ASP A 33 -28.81 -21.55 -28.27
N GLY A 34 -29.59 -20.51 -28.58
CA GLY A 34 -31.04 -20.54 -28.68
C GLY A 34 -31.57 -20.86 -30.08
N THR A 35 -30.69 -21.06 -31.07
CA THR A 35 -31.09 -21.23 -32.49
C THR A 35 -31.93 -22.47 -32.76
N GLY A 36 -31.98 -23.42 -31.81
CA GLY A 36 -32.87 -24.58 -31.83
C GLY A 36 -34.35 -24.27 -31.51
N SER A 37 -34.70 -23.01 -31.24
CA SER A 37 -36.09 -22.59 -30.99
C SER A 37 -36.95 -22.71 -32.26
N THR A 38 -38.22 -23.09 -32.12
CA THR A 38 -39.10 -23.33 -33.27
C THR A 38 -40.06 -22.18 -33.53
N ASP A 39 -40.57 -22.08 -34.76
CA ASP A 39 -41.46 -21.01 -35.25
C ASP A 39 -40.90 -19.59 -35.13
N THR A 40 -39.58 -19.47 -35.25
CA THR A 40 -38.86 -18.20 -35.30
C THR A 40 -39.02 -17.53 -36.67
N SER A 41 -39.28 -16.22 -36.67
CA SER A 41 -39.30 -15.34 -37.85
C SER A 41 -38.34 -14.15 -37.70
N LEU A 42 -38.27 -13.26 -38.70
CA LEU A 42 -37.49 -12.01 -38.61
C LEU A 42 -37.98 -11.06 -37.50
N SER A 43 -39.21 -11.22 -37.01
CA SER A 43 -39.78 -10.44 -35.89
C SER A 43 -39.69 -11.20 -34.56
N THR A 44 -38.72 -12.10 -34.42
CA THR A 44 -38.46 -12.83 -33.17
C THR A 44 -37.53 -12.02 -32.29
N HIS A 45 -37.89 -11.93 -31.02
CA HIS A 45 -37.07 -11.33 -29.99
C HIS A 45 -36.54 -12.41 -29.04
N TRP A 46 -35.34 -12.17 -28.53
CA TRP A 46 -34.61 -13.08 -27.66
C TRP A 46 -34.24 -12.33 -26.39
N LEU A 47 -34.24 -13.03 -25.27
CA LEU A 47 -33.70 -12.50 -24.03
C LEU A 47 -33.11 -13.62 -23.19
N TRP A 48 -31.81 -13.55 -22.98
CA TRP A 48 -31.07 -14.38 -22.06
C TRP A 48 -30.94 -13.67 -20.71
N ILE A 49 -31.24 -14.40 -19.65
CA ILE A 49 -30.97 -13.97 -18.28
C ILE A 49 -30.28 -15.07 -17.50
N GLN A 50 -29.44 -14.68 -16.55
CA GLN A 50 -28.99 -15.59 -15.51
C GLN A 50 -30.08 -15.65 -14.43
N VAL A 51 -30.58 -16.85 -14.15
CA VAL A 51 -31.56 -17.12 -13.08
C VAL A 51 -30.86 -17.32 -11.75
N SER A 52 -29.77 -18.08 -11.76
CA SER A 52 -28.99 -18.41 -10.56
C SER A 52 -27.53 -18.70 -10.89
N GLY A 53 -26.68 -18.68 -9.87
CA GLY A 53 -25.28 -19.07 -9.97
C GLY A 53 -24.42 -18.54 -8.82
N PRO A 54 -23.17 -19.02 -8.67
CA PRO A 54 -22.26 -18.59 -7.61
C PRO A 54 -21.76 -17.15 -7.78
N SER A 55 -21.75 -16.63 -9.01
CA SER A 55 -21.41 -15.23 -9.33
C SER A 55 -22.32 -14.71 -10.43
N VAL A 56 -22.31 -13.39 -10.66
CA VAL A 56 -23.03 -12.78 -11.79
C VAL A 56 -22.16 -12.88 -13.05
N ALA A 57 -22.63 -13.63 -14.04
CA ALA A 57 -22.01 -13.78 -15.34
C ALA A 57 -22.26 -12.55 -16.22
N HIS A 58 -21.29 -12.18 -17.05
CA HIS A 58 -21.47 -11.14 -18.07
C HIS A 58 -22.00 -11.75 -19.37
N LEU A 59 -23.22 -11.40 -19.75
CA LEU A 59 -23.82 -11.79 -21.03
C LEU A 59 -23.52 -10.72 -22.08
N ALA A 60 -22.78 -11.06 -23.14
CA ALA A 60 -22.30 -10.08 -24.12
C ALA A 60 -23.44 -9.43 -24.91
N ASN A 61 -24.31 -10.24 -25.54
CA ASN A 61 -25.46 -9.78 -26.32
C ASN A 61 -26.68 -10.61 -25.92
N PRO A 62 -27.30 -10.33 -24.76
CA PRO A 62 -28.36 -11.19 -24.23
C PRO A 62 -29.63 -11.16 -25.08
N ASP A 63 -29.76 -10.22 -26.01
CA ASP A 63 -30.90 -10.02 -26.91
C ASP A 63 -30.79 -10.77 -28.25
N GLN A 64 -29.76 -11.61 -28.40
CA GLN A 64 -29.47 -12.37 -29.63
C GLN A 64 -29.77 -13.87 -29.46
N PRO A 65 -30.05 -14.60 -30.55
CA PRO A 65 -30.27 -16.05 -30.48
C PRO A 65 -29.07 -16.82 -29.94
N GLN A 66 -27.85 -16.30 -30.14
CA GLN A 66 -26.63 -16.83 -29.56
C GLN A 66 -25.96 -15.75 -28.71
N THR A 67 -25.50 -16.13 -27.52
CA THR A 67 -24.80 -15.20 -26.62
C THR A 67 -23.69 -15.88 -25.86
N PHE A 68 -22.63 -15.13 -25.54
CA PHE A 68 -21.56 -15.62 -24.68
C PHE A 68 -21.84 -15.23 -23.23
N ALA A 69 -21.79 -16.21 -22.34
CA ALA A 69 -21.68 -15.98 -20.90
C ALA A 69 -20.20 -16.04 -20.50
N LEU A 70 -19.71 -14.94 -19.94
CA LEU A 70 -18.31 -14.71 -19.59
C LEU A 70 -18.15 -14.58 -18.06
N GLY A 71 -16.94 -14.87 -17.57
CA GLY A 71 -16.59 -14.68 -16.16
C GLY A 71 -17.23 -15.71 -15.22
N LEU A 72 -17.50 -16.92 -15.73
CA LEU A 72 -18.04 -18.00 -14.91
C LEU A 72 -16.98 -18.54 -13.94
N THR A 73 -17.36 -18.76 -12.69
CA THR A 73 -16.54 -19.39 -11.65
C THR A 73 -17.03 -20.81 -11.37
N LYS A 74 -16.28 -21.58 -10.58
CA LYS A 74 -16.68 -22.95 -10.21
C LYS A 74 -18.06 -22.99 -9.56
N GLY A 75 -18.93 -23.85 -10.06
CA GLY A 75 -20.28 -24.06 -9.55
C GLY A 75 -21.31 -24.31 -10.66
N GLU A 76 -22.58 -24.28 -10.28
CA GLU A 76 -23.71 -24.49 -11.20
C GLU A 76 -24.42 -23.15 -11.45
N TYR A 77 -24.69 -22.88 -12.72
CA TYR A 77 -25.46 -21.73 -13.19
C TYR A 77 -26.72 -22.22 -13.89
N GLN A 78 -27.79 -21.44 -13.77
CA GLN A 78 -28.99 -21.61 -14.58
C GLN A 78 -29.21 -20.35 -15.41
N PHE A 79 -29.24 -20.53 -16.73
CA PHE A 79 -29.62 -19.48 -17.66
C PHE A 79 -30.99 -19.79 -18.24
N GLN A 80 -31.76 -18.74 -18.51
CA GLN A 80 -33.07 -18.85 -19.12
C GLN A 80 -33.10 -18.03 -20.40
N LEU A 81 -33.53 -18.66 -21.48
CA LEU A 81 -33.90 -18.02 -22.72
C LEU A 81 -35.39 -17.74 -22.71
N THR A 82 -35.78 -16.52 -23.07
CA THR A 82 -37.17 -16.15 -23.35
C THR A 82 -37.30 -15.69 -24.80
N VAL A 83 -38.27 -16.26 -25.52
CA VAL A 83 -38.51 -16.00 -26.94
C VAL A 83 -39.96 -15.57 -27.15
N TRP A 84 -40.18 -14.54 -27.97
CA TRP A 84 -41.51 -14.13 -28.40
C TRP A 84 -41.48 -13.56 -29.83
N THR A 85 -42.63 -13.58 -30.52
CA THR A 85 -42.79 -13.05 -31.87
C THR A 85 -43.83 -11.93 -31.93
N GLY A 86 -43.54 -10.92 -32.75
CA GLY A 86 -44.39 -9.74 -32.88
C GLY A 86 -44.29 -8.80 -31.68
N ASP A 87 -45.22 -7.85 -31.61
CA ASP A 87 -45.11 -6.70 -30.72
C ASP A 87 -45.65 -6.95 -29.29
N GLU A 88 -46.07 -8.18 -28.96
CA GLU A 88 -46.65 -8.53 -27.66
C GLU A 88 -45.69 -9.42 -26.82
N PRO A 89 -44.94 -8.85 -25.85
CA PRO A 89 -44.05 -9.62 -24.97
C PRO A 89 -44.77 -10.62 -24.06
N SER A 90 -46.09 -10.51 -23.94
CA SER A 90 -46.94 -11.37 -23.10
C SER A 90 -47.18 -12.76 -23.68
N LYS A 91 -46.87 -12.97 -24.97
CA LYS A 91 -46.90 -14.28 -25.64
C LYS A 91 -45.48 -14.82 -25.79
N ASN A 92 -44.81 -14.98 -24.65
CA ASN A 92 -43.47 -15.53 -24.60
C ASN A 92 -43.47 -17.02 -24.24
N THR A 93 -42.43 -17.71 -24.67
CA THR A 93 -42.06 -19.02 -24.14
C THR A 93 -40.65 -18.94 -23.61
N SER A 94 -40.35 -19.76 -22.61
CA SER A 94 -39.03 -19.78 -22.00
C SER A 94 -38.53 -21.20 -21.83
N ASP A 95 -37.22 -21.35 -21.92
CA ASP A 95 -36.51 -22.60 -21.66
C ASP A 95 -35.24 -22.29 -20.86
N SER A 96 -34.73 -23.27 -20.12
CA SER A 96 -33.55 -23.12 -19.27
C SER A 96 -32.45 -24.08 -19.66
N VAL A 97 -31.21 -23.63 -19.50
CA VAL A 97 -30.01 -24.43 -19.68
C VAL A 97 -29.16 -24.36 -18.41
N ALA A 98 -28.73 -25.52 -17.91
CA ALA A 98 -27.79 -25.60 -16.81
C ALA A 98 -26.35 -25.54 -17.35
N VAL A 99 -25.52 -24.73 -16.72
CA VAL A 99 -24.07 -24.67 -17.01
C VAL A 99 -23.31 -25.06 -15.76
N THR A 100 -22.61 -26.18 -15.81
CA THR A 100 -21.76 -26.67 -14.71
C THR A 100 -20.30 -26.33 -14.99
N VAL A 101 -19.69 -25.56 -14.11
CA VAL A 101 -18.26 -25.23 -14.16
C VAL A 101 -17.54 -26.04 -13.08
N ARG A 102 -16.67 -26.96 -13.50
CA ARG A 102 -15.87 -27.78 -12.59
C ARG A 102 -14.38 -27.43 -12.69
N GLN A 103 -13.61 -27.91 -11.73
CA GLN A 103 -12.15 -27.87 -11.75
C GLN A 103 -11.66 -29.30 -11.52
N ASP A 104 -10.95 -29.86 -12.50
CA ASP A 104 -10.50 -31.25 -12.43
C ASP A 104 -9.19 -31.38 -11.65
N HIS A 105 -8.31 -30.38 -11.78
CA HIS A 105 -7.03 -30.32 -11.09
C HIS A 105 -6.80 -28.90 -10.57
N ASN A 106 -6.40 -28.79 -9.31
CA ASN A 106 -5.95 -27.53 -8.71
C ASN A 106 -4.43 -27.51 -8.65
N VAL A 107 -3.81 -26.39 -9.03
CA VAL A 107 -2.37 -26.18 -8.86
C VAL A 107 -2.19 -25.10 -7.79
N PRO A 108 -1.33 -25.29 -6.76
CA PRO A 108 -1.11 -24.24 -5.78
C PRO A 108 -0.62 -22.94 -6.43
N PRO A 109 -0.93 -21.77 -5.85
CA PRO A 109 -0.47 -20.51 -6.38
C PRO A 109 1.06 -20.42 -6.32
N THR A 110 1.63 -19.51 -7.10
CA THR A 110 3.04 -19.14 -7.05
C THR A 110 3.17 -17.77 -6.40
N ALA A 111 3.66 -17.73 -5.17
CA ALA A 111 3.96 -16.49 -4.45
C ALA A 111 5.12 -15.75 -5.13
N ASN A 112 5.00 -14.43 -5.22
CA ASN A 112 6.05 -13.54 -5.65
C ASN A 112 6.06 -12.34 -4.71
N ALA A 113 7.03 -12.29 -3.79
CA ALA A 113 7.17 -11.21 -2.81
C ALA A 113 7.88 -9.96 -3.38
N GLY A 114 8.20 -9.97 -4.67
CA GLY A 114 9.13 -9.04 -5.28
C GLY A 114 10.59 -9.48 -5.09
N GLY A 115 11.51 -8.79 -5.75
CA GLY A 115 12.94 -9.02 -5.57
C GLY A 115 13.49 -8.27 -4.37
N ASP A 116 14.62 -8.73 -3.84
CA ASP A 116 15.38 -8.01 -2.81
C ASP A 116 15.83 -6.63 -3.31
N PHE A 117 15.77 -5.63 -2.43
CA PHE A 117 16.18 -4.27 -2.79
C PHE A 117 16.73 -3.49 -1.60
N SER A 118 17.33 -2.34 -1.90
CA SER A 118 17.82 -1.40 -0.90
C SER A 118 17.23 -0.02 -1.10
N VAL A 119 17.02 0.68 0.01
CA VAL A 119 16.54 2.06 0.04
C VAL A 119 17.41 2.87 0.99
N THR A 120 17.67 4.13 0.69
CA THR A 120 18.51 5.00 1.52
C THR A 120 17.62 6.03 2.22
N LEU A 121 17.82 6.22 3.53
CA LEU A 121 17.13 7.24 4.30
C LEU A 121 17.45 8.67 3.78
N PRO A 122 16.55 9.65 3.98
CA PRO A 122 15.25 9.54 4.63
C PRO A 122 14.17 8.98 3.68
N VAL A 123 13.29 8.12 4.19
CA VAL A 123 12.08 7.69 3.47
C VAL A 123 10.87 7.70 4.39
N SER A 124 9.74 8.18 3.86
CA SER A 124 8.48 8.25 4.63
C SER A 124 7.80 6.89 4.74
N ALA A 125 7.96 6.02 3.74
CA ALA A 125 7.40 4.68 3.72
C ALA A 125 8.19 3.78 2.76
N VAL A 126 8.13 2.48 3.04
CA VAL A 126 8.64 1.41 2.17
C VAL A 126 7.44 0.66 1.61
N VAL A 127 7.48 0.37 0.31
CA VAL A 127 6.43 -0.34 -0.42
C VAL A 127 7.01 -1.59 -1.02
N VAL A 128 6.31 -2.71 -0.87
CA VAL A 128 6.68 -4.02 -1.42
C VAL A 128 5.49 -4.55 -2.21
N ASP A 129 5.73 -4.91 -3.46
CA ASP A 129 4.68 -5.33 -4.39
C ASP A 129 4.70 -6.85 -4.60
N GLY A 130 3.67 -7.53 -4.06
CA GLY A 130 3.42 -8.95 -4.25
C GLY A 130 2.28 -9.27 -5.22
N SER A 131 1.76 -8.26 -5.93
CA SER A 131 0.64 -8.40 -6.88
C SER A 131 0.97 -9.27 -8.09
N LYS A 132 2.25 -9.55 -8.34
CA LYS A 132 2.74 -10.45 -9.40
C LYS A 132 2.67 -11.93 -9.03
N SER A 133 2.10 -12.27 -7.87
CA SER A 133 1.77 -13.65 -7.53
C SER A 133 0.70 -14.17 -8.49
N THR A 134 0.80 -15.43 -8.90
CA THR A 134 -0.06 -16.01 -9.95
C THR A 134 -0.66 -17.34 -9.52
N ASP A 135 -1.79 -17.70 -10.12
CA ASP A 135 -2.50 -18.96 -9.91
C ASP A 135 -3.14 -19.40 -11.23
N ASP A 136 -3.54 -20.68 -11.38
CA ASP A 136 -4.24 -21.14 -12.59
C ASP A 136 -5.66 -20.55 -12.71
N VAL A 137 -6.29 -20.21 -11.59
CA VAL A 137 -7.60 -19.56 -11.54
C VAL A 137 -7.46 -18.14 -10.96
N ALA A 138 -7.10 -18.03 -9.68
CA ALA A 138 -6.96 -16.75 -9.01
C ALA A 138 -6.28 -16.88 -7.64
N VAL A 139 -5.39 -15.94 -7.34
CA VAL A 139 -5.00 -15.69 -5.95
C VAL A 139 -6.11 -14.90 -5.26
N THR A 140 -6.59 -15.38 -4.11
CA THR A 140 -7.72 -14.78 -3.39
C THR A 140 -7.34 -14.16 -2.05
N LYS A 141 -6.19 -14.53 -1.49
CA LYS A 141 -5.74 -14.04 -0.19
C LYS A 141 -4.23 -13.82 -0.17
N TRP A 142 -3.81 -12.75 0.51
CA TRP A 142 -2.41 -12.40 0.79
C TRP A 142 -2.20 -12.26 2.29
N LEU A 143 -1.03 -12.65 2.76
CA LEU A 143 -0.57 -12.41 4.12
C LEU A 143 0.93 -12.16 4.12
N TRP A 144 1.33 -11.00 4.60
CA TRP A 144 2.71 -10.64 4.87
C TRP A 144 3.02 -10.86 6.34
N GLN A 145 4.08 -11.60 6.61
CA GLN A 145 4.55 -11.84 7.97
C GLN A 145 6.00 -11.39 8.07
N ARG A 146 6.29 -10.60 9.11
CA ARG A 146 7.66 -10.18 9.40
C ARG A 146 8.42 -11.37 9.95
N ASP A 147 9.58 -11.65 9.38
CA ASP A 147 10.44 -12.73 9.87
C ASP A 147 10.98 -12.40 11.27
N ALA A 148 11.17 -13.40 12.11
CA ALA A 148 11.66 -13.22 13.49
C ALA A 148 13.08 -12.61 13.55
N THR A 149 13.86 -12.74 12.48
CA THR A 149 15.22 -12.17 12.36
C THR A 149 15.25 -10.75 11.77
N SER A 150 14.09 -10.25 11.30
CA SER A 150 13.96 -8.90 10.76
C SER A 150 14.04 -7.85 11.87
N LEU A 151 14.48 -6.63 11.54
CA LEU A 151 14.34 -5.48 12.43
C LEU A 151 12.88 -5.29 12.89
N ALA A 152 12.71 -4.99 14.18
CA ALA A 152 11.40 -4.80 14.81
C ALA A 152 10.78 -3.42 14.54
N ALA A 153 11.61 -2.41 14.23
CA ALA A 153 11.14 -1.09 13.83
C ALA A 153 10.26 -1.18 12.57
N GLY A 154 9.53 -0.13 12.24
CA GLY A 154 8.64 -0.12 11.08
C GLY A 154 7.23 -0.63 11.40
N GLN A 155 6.22 0.21 11.22
CA GLN A 155 4.81 -0.10 11.45
C GLN A 155 4.05 -0.28 10.12
N ILE A 156 3.22 -1.32 10.06
CA ILE A 156 2.36 -1.60 8.90
C ILE A 156 1.32 -0.48 8.78
N ILE A 157 1.13 0.01 7.55
CA ILE A 157 0.13 1.02 7.23
C ILE A 157 -1.15 0.32 6.77
N ASN A 158 -2.29 0.76 7.31
CA ASN A 158 -3.64 0.43 6.82
C ASN A 158 -3.95 -1.08 6.66
N SER A 159 -3.36 -1.94 7.51
CA SER A 159 -3.46 -3.41 7.41
C SER A 159 -3.06 -3.95 6.02
N SER A 160 -2.10 -3.29 5.38
CA SER A 160 -1.56 -3.69 4.07
C SER A 160 -0.85 -5.04 4.08
N ASP A 161 -0.58 -5.60 5.26
CA ASP A 161 -0.10 -6.97 5.44
C ASP A 161 -1.12 -8.04 4.99
N HIS A 162 -2.38 -7.67 4.75
CA HIS A 162 -3.39 -8.56 4.16
C HIS A 162 -3.71 -8.21 2.70
N SER A 163 -2.87 -7.39 2.06
CA SER A 163 -3.08 -6.88 0.70
C SER A 163 -1.99 -7.35 -0.27
N PRO A 164 -2.23 -7.27 -1.59
CA PRO A 164 -1.20 -7.58 -2.60
C PRO A 164 0.05 -6.69 -2.49
N VAL A 165 -0.10 -5.48 -1.96
CA VAL A 165 0.98 -4.50 -1.76
C VAL A 165 1.12 -4.22 -0.27
N LEU A 166 2.30 -4.50 0.29
CA LEU A 166 2.65 -4.21 1.67
C LEU A 166 3.25 -2.79 1.76
N MET A 167 2.81 -2.03 2.77
CA MET A 167 3.32 -0.69 3.06
C MET A 167 3.65 -0.55 4.55
N PHE A 168 4.84 -0.06 4.87
CA PHE A 168 5.23 0.22 6.24
C PHE A 168 6.07 1.50 6.37
N THR A 169 5.95 2.17 7.52
CA THR A 169 6.61 3.46 7.82
C THR A 169 7.38 3.38 9.14
N GLY A 170 8.16 4.39 9.50
CA GLY A 170 8.95 4.41 10.74
C GLY A 170 10.11 3.43 10.68
N VAL A 171 10.76 3.34 9.53
CA VAL A 171 11.92 2.48 9.30
C VAL A 171 13.21 3.16 9.77
N VAL A 172 14.17 2.35 10.20
CA VAL A 172 15.53 2.77 10.56
C VAL A 172 16.53 1.99 9.71
N ALA A 173 17.79 2.42 9.68
CA ALA A 173 18.82 1.70 8.94
C ALA A 173 18.98 0.24 9.43
N GLY A 174 19.13 -0.68 8.49
CA GLY A 174 19.36 -2.11 8.71
C GLY A 174 18.46 -3.01 7.85
N ARG A 175 18.30 -4.27 8.25
CA ARG A 175 17.69 -5.31 7.41
C ARG A 175 16.27 -5.66 7.84
N TYR A 176 15.37 -5.61 6.86
CA TYR A 176 13.98 -6.02 6.99
C TYR A 176 13.71 -7.26 6.14
N VAL A 177 13.01 -8.24 6.71
CA VAL A 177 12.68 -9.47 6.00
C VAL A 177 11.20 -9.76 6.17
N TRP A 178 10.52 -9.98 5.06
CA TRP A 178 9.10 -10.29 5.01
C TRP A 178 8.87 -11.56 4.22
N ARG A 179 7.96 -12.40 4.72
CA ARG A 179 7.42 -13.55 4.01
C ARG A 179 6.01 -13.21 3.52
N LEU A 180 5.82 -13.25 2.21
CA LEU A 180 4.49 -13.27 1.60
C LEU A 180 3.99 -14.71 1.57
N THR A 181 2.75 -14.94 1.97
CA THR A 181 2.01 -16.17 1.68
C THR A 181 0.74 -15.81 0.91
N VAL A 182 0.45 -16.57 -0.14
CA VAL A 182 -0.75 -16.39 -0.96
C VAL A 182 -1.56 -17.68 -1.02
N TRP A 183 -2.88 -17.55 -1.18
CA TRP A 183 -3.81 -18.68 -1.28
C TRP A 183 -4.73 -18.55 -2.49
N ASP A 184 -5.13 -19.69 -3.04
CA ASP A 184 -6.26 -19.84 -3.97
C ASP A 184 -7.60 -19.97 -3.21
N ASP A 185 -8.72 -20.08 -3.92
CA ASP A 185 -10.05 -20.30 -3.30
C ASP A 185 -10.28 -21.73 -2.81
N GLN A 186 -9.42 -22.69 -3.16
CA GLN A 186 -9.45 -24.07 -2.69
C GLN A 186 -8.63 -24.27 -1.40
N GLY A 187 -7.91 -23.25 -0.95
CA GLY A 187 -7.10 -23.23 0.26
C GLY A 187 -5.66 -23.74 0.08
N ALA A 188 -5.20 -24.03 -1.15
CA ALA A 188 -3.79 -24.29 -1.39
C ALA A 188 -3.00 -22.97 -1.28
N SER A 189 -1.70 -23.08 -0.96
CA SER A 189 -0.90 -21.91 -0.63
C SER A 189 0.54 -22.05 -1.05
N SER A 190 1.19 -20.92 -1.26
CA SER A 190 2.63 -20.82 -1.49
C SER A 190 3.18 -19.58 -0.79
N SER A 191 4.49 -19.59 -0.52
CA SER A 191 5.18 -18.49 0.14
C SER A 191 6.45 -18.09 -0.58
N ASP A 192 6.77 -16.81 -0.50
CA ASP A 192 8.03 -16.22 -1.00
C ASP A 192 8.54 -15.19 0.01
N THR A 193 9.83 -14.88 -0.03
CA THR A 193 10.48 -13.98 0.94
C THR A 193 11.23 -12.86 0.24
N VAL A 194 11.18 -11.67 0.82
CA VAL A 194 11.90 -10.49 0.36
C VAL A 194 12.74 -9.89 1.48
N SER A 195 13.97 -9.50 1.14
CA SER A 195 14.93 -8.82 1.99
C SER A 195 15.11 -7.38 1.53
N ILE A 196 14.92 -6.43 2.45
CA ILE A 196 15.01 -5.00 2.20
C ILE A 196 16.11 -4.44 3.09
N ILE A 197 17.10 -3.80 2.48
CA ILE A 197 18.19 -3.14 3.20
C ILE A 197 17.92 -1.64 3.23
N ILE A 198 17.71 -1.08 4.42
CA ILE A 198 17.62 0.35 4.63
C ILE A 198 19.02 0.88 4.97
N ASN A 199 19.59 1.70 4.10
CA ASN A 199 20.88 2.33 4.31
C ASN A 199 20.71 3.65 5.05
N GLU A 200 21.72 4.03 5.84
CA GLU A 200 21.81 5.37 6.41
C GLU A 200 21.83 6.44 5.32
N GLY A 201 21.25 7.61 5.61
CA GLY A 201 21.28 8.73 4.69
C GLY A 201 22.70 9.26 4.46
N PRO A 202 22.99 9.86 3.29
CA PRO A 202 24.34 10.33 2.94
C PRO A 202 24.90 11.39 3.90
N HIS A 203 24.05 12.02 4.70
CA HIS A 203 24.39 13.09 5.64
C HIS A 203 23.90 12.81 7.05
N HIS A 204 23.63 11.54 7.39
CA HIS A 204 23.14 11.12 8.70
C HIS A 204 24.00 11.64 9.86
N LEU A 205 25.32 11.70 9.64
CA LEU A 205 26.28 12.24 10.61
C LEU A 205 26.08 13.75 10.85
N ASP A 206 25.68 14.51 9.83
CA ASP A 206 25.57 15.98 9.88
C ASP A 206 24.15 16.47 10.21
N GLU A 207 23.22 15.56 10.51
CA GLU A 207 21.89 15.92 10.96
C GLU A 207 21.95 16.60 12.33
N VAL A 208 21.22 17.71 12.46
CA VAL A 208 21.10 18.51 13.68
C VAL A 208 19.66 18.46 14.14
N THR A 209 19.47 18.20 15.43
CA THR A 209 18.18 18.26 16.10
C THR A 209 18.15 19.46 17.02
N VAL A 210 17.04 20.19 16.93
CA VAL A 210 16.74 21.35 17.74
C VAL A 210 15.42 21.11 18.44
N VAL A 211 15.40 21.24 19.76
CA VAL A 211 14.16 21.18 20.56
C VAL A 211 13.68 22.60 20.82
N VAL A 212 12.43 22.88 20.46
CA VAL A 212 11.75 24.16 20.71
C VAL A 212 10.58 23.98 21.65
N GLY A 213 10.38 24.94 22.55
CA GLY A 213 9.22 24.99 23.45
C GLY A 213 7.97 25.44 22.73
N ALA A 214 7.46 24.57 21.87
CA ALA A 214 6.22 24.71 21.13
C ALA A 214 5.49 23.38 21.13
N ASP A 215 4.15 23.40 21.06
CA ASP A 215 3.35 22.20 20.91
C ASP A 215 3.08 21.89 19.43
N LEU A 216 3.29 20.63 19.02
CA LEU A 216 3.15 20.23 17.61
C LEU A 216 1.73 20.44 17.07
N GLY A 217 0.70 20.37 17.93
CA GLY A 217 -0.69 20.59 17.55
C GLY A 217 -1.04 22.06 17.34
N THR A 218 -0.22 22.99 17.82
CA THR A 218 -0.45 24.45 17.71
C THR A 218 0.62 25.19 16.90
N LEU A 219 1.77 24.56 16.65
CA LEU A 219 2.87 25.13 15.88
C LEU A 219 2.42 25.40 14.43
N SER A 220 2.31 26.68 14.08
CA SER A 220 1.93 27.09 12.73
C SER A 220 3.09 26.99 11.74
N ILE A 221 2.77 26.82 10.46
CA ILE A 221 3.77 26.82 9.39
C ILE A 221 4.55 28.13 9.32
N LEU A 222 3.94 29.26 9.72
CA LEU A 222 4.59 30.56 9.78
C LEU A 222 5.65 30.62 10.88
N GLN A 223 5.35 30.06 12.06
CA GLN A 223 6.31 29.99 13.16
C GLN A 223 7.48 29.07 12.79
N LEU A 224 7.19 27.91 12.18
CA LEU A 224 8.23 27.00 11.72
C LEU A 224 9.09 27.64 10.62
N SER A 225 8.51 28.27 9.61
CA SER A 225 9.27 28.93 8.54
C SER A 225 10.12 30.09 9.07
N THR A 226 9.59 30.87 10.01
CA THR A 226 10.31 31.96 10.67
C THR A 226 11.49 31.41 11.48
N LEU A 227 11.30 30.32 12.22
CA LEU A 227 12.36 29.65 12.97
C LEU A 227 13.50 29.20 12.04
N LEU A 228 13.16 28.48 10.95
CA LEU A 228 14.13 27.99 9.98
C LEU A 228 14.90 29.14 9.32
N GLN A 229 14.19 30.18 8.86
CA GLN A 229 14.80 31.34 8.20
C GLN A 229 15.76 32.10 9.14
N LYS A 230 15.41 32.23 10.42
CA LYS A 230 16.28 32.86 11.41
C LYS A 230 17.53 32.02 11.71
N MET A 231 17.40 30.69 11.78
CA MET A 231 18.56 29.80 11.89
C MET A 231 19.47 29.86 10.65
N GLU A 232 18.91 29.94 9.45
CA GLU A 232 19.69 30.18 8.22
C GLU A 232 20.49 31.48 8.30
N LEU A 233 19.86 32.58 8.75
CA LEU A 233 20.53 33.86 8.95
C LEU A 233 21.70 33.78 9.94
N PHE A 234 21.57 32.99 11.01
CA PHE A 234 22.65 32.76 11.97
C PHE A 234 23.81 31.94 11.42
N LEU A 235 23.53 31.05 10.46
CA LEU A 235 24.53 30.18 9.83
C LEU A 235 25.23 30.86 8.64
N HIS A 236 24.66 31.94 8.12
CA HIS A 236 25.26 32.75 7.07
C HIS A 236 26.56 33.41 7.51
N SER A 237 27.52 33.44 6.60
CA SER A 237 28.72 34.28 6.68
C SER A 237 28.86 35.14 5.42
N ALA A 238 29.81 36.06 5.40
CA ALA A 238 30.03 36.97 4.27
C ALA A 238 30.28 36.25 2.94
N ASP A 239 30.80 35.02 2.99
CA ASP A 239 31.17 34.17 1.87
C ASP A 239 30.31 32.89 1.74
N ARG A 240 29.42 32.63 2.70
CA ARG A 240 28.66 31.37 2.77
C ARG A 240 27.17 31.63 2.99
N VAL A 241 26.38 31.29 1.98
CA VAL A 241 24.91 31.20 2.08
C VAL A 241 24.53 29.77 2.47
N VAL A 242 23.63 29.61 3.44
CA VAL A 242 23.28 28.35 4.09
C VAL A 242 21.77 28.19 4.04
N THR A 243 21.32 27.05 3.52
CA THR A 243 19.91 26.66 3.51
C THR A 243 19.69 25.46 4.42
N ILE A 244 18.57 25.46 5.13
CA ILE A 244 18.18 24.35 6.02
C ILE A 244 17.18 23.45 5.30
N HIS A 245 17.53 22.17 5.21
CA HIS A 245 16.66 21.12 4.69
C HIS A 245 16.07 20.33 5.85
N LEU A 246 14.78 20.54 6.11
CA LEU A 246 14.03 19.84 7.15
C LEU A 246 13.94 18.34 6.82
N ILE A 247 14.31 17.50 7.78
CA ILE A 247 14.24 16.03 7.70
C ILE A 247 13.00 15.52 8.42
N SER A 248 12.79 15.96 9.67
CA SER A 248 11.65 15.52 10.46
C SER A 248 11.21 16.59 11.45
N LEU A 249 9.92 16.54 11.78
CA LEU A 249 9.28 17.36 12.80
C LEU A 249 8.48 16.42 13.69
N THR A 250 8.87 16.31 14.96
CA THR A 250 8.31 15.32 15.88
C THR A 250 7.96 15.96 17.21
N GLY A 251 6.82 15.60 17.78
CA GLY A 251 6.41 16.05 19.11
C GLY A 251 7.02 15.15 20.18
N LEU A 252 7.56 15.75 21.24
CA LEU A 252 8.10 15.02 22.38
C LEU A 252 6.95 14.72 23.37
N PRO A 253 6.56 13.45 23.53
CA PRO A 253 5.29 13.08 24.18
C PRO A 253 5.21 13.44 25.68
N HIS A 254 6.33 13.74 26.34
CA HIS A 254 6.38 14.06 27.77
C HIS A 254 6.50 15.55 28.08
N SER A 255 7.17 16.31 27.21
CA SER A 255 7.37 17.75 27.42
C SER A 255 6.37 18.61 26.66
N GLY A 256 5.70 18.05 25.65
CA GLY A 256 4.84 18.82 24.74
C GLY A 256 5.66 19.73 23.80
N GLU A 257 6.99 19.57 23.78
CA GLU A 257 7.91 20.32 22.94
C GLU A 257 8.02 19.69 21.55
N VAL A 258 8.62 20.41 20.61
CA VAL A 258 8.82 19.95 19.25
C VAL A 258 10.31 19.78 18.97
N SER A 259 10.66 18.61 18.44
CA SER A 259 11.98 18.28 17.92
C SER A 259 12.00 18.48 16.40
N VAL A 260 12.84 19.40 15.94
CA VAL A 260 13.08 19.76 14.55
C VAL A 260 14.43 19.18 14.13
N THR A 261 14.44 18.22 13.21
CA THR A 261 15.68 17.62 12.68
C THR A 261 15.93 18.09 11.26
N PHE A 262 17.15 18.51 10.95
CA PHE A 262 17.50 19.07 9.65
C PHE A 262 18.98 18.89 9.30
N VAL A 263 19.33 19.16 8.05
CA VAL A 263 20.73 19.30 7.59
C VAL A 263 20.89 20.70 6.98
N ALA A 264 22.03 21.33 7.25
CA ALA A 264 22.40 22.61 6.66
C ALA A 264 23.27 22.40 5.42
N GLN A 265 23.01 23.15 4.35
CA GLN A 265 23.75 23.07 3.09
C GLN A 265 24.25 24.45 2.66
N SER A 266 25.46 24.52 2.12
CA SER A 266 25.94 25.68 1.40
C SER A 266 26.13 25.32 -0.08
N GLY A 267 25.22 25.79 -0.92
CA GLY A 267 25.16 25.39 -2.32
C GLY A 267 24.84 23.90 -2.45
N LYS A 268 25.85 23.07 -2.77
CA LYS A 268 25.72 21.61 -2.87
C LYS A 268 26.39 20.86 -1.73
N ASP A 269 27.19 21.55 -0.92
CA ASP A 269 27.98 20.93 0.12
C ASP A 269 27.22 20.98 1.44
N VAL A 270 27.27 19.90 2.21
CA VAL A 270 26.69 19.87 3.56
C VAL A 270 27.63 20.56 4.53
N VAL A 271 27.07 21.43 5.37
CA VAL A 271 27.79 22.05 6.47
C VAL A 271 27.89 21.02 7.60
N PRO A 272 29.09 20.75 8.15
CA PRO A 272 29.25 19.77 9.22
C PRO A 272 28.31 20.04 10.40
N GLY A 273 27.58 19.02 10.87
CA GLY A 273 26.58 19.19 11.93
C GLY A 273 27.16 19.78 13.22
N VAL A 274 28.40 19.41 13.56
CA VAL A 274 29.14 19.97 14.70
C VAL A 274 29.39 21.48 14.59
N GLU A 275 29.60 21.98 13.37
CA GLU A 275 29.81 23.41 13.12
C GLU A 275 28.49 24.18 13.24
N VAL A 276 27.41 23.60 12.71
CA VAL A 276 26.05 24.14 12.83
C VAL A 276 25.65 24.27 14.30
N VAL A 277 25.83 23.20 15.09
CA VAL A 277 25.53 23.20 16.53
C VAL A 277 26.34 24.25 17.27
N ALA A 278 27.66 24.35 17.00
CA ALA A 278 28.51 25.35 17.64
C ALA A 278 28.07 26.78 17.33
N THR A 279 27.72 27.05 16.07
CA THR A 279 27.28 28.37 15.61
C THR A 279 25.94 28.74 16.24
N LEU A 280 24.94 27.85 16.17
CA LEU A 280 23.61 28.10 16.74
C LEU A 280 23.67 28.28 18.26
N ARG A 281 24.41 27.44 18.98
CA ARG A 281 24.59 27.59 20.44
C ARG A 281 25.23 28.93 20.79
N HIS A 282 26.24 29.36 20.03
CA HIS A 282 26.89 30.65 20.26
C HIS A 282 25.92 31.83 20.01
N GLN A 283 25.15 31.80 18.93
CA GLN A 283 24.19 32.86 18.63
C GLN A 283 23.04 32.93 19.66
N VAL A 284 22.55 31.78 20.12
CA VAL A 284 21.49 31.71 21.13
C VAL A 284 21.94 32.25 22.49
N LEU A 285 23.21 32.07 22.86
CA LEU A 285 23.80 32.67 24.06
C LEU A 285 23.89 34.20 23.96
N LEU A 286 24.06 34.75 22.76
CA LEU A 286 24.15 36.18 22.52
C LEU A 286 22.78 36.85 22.37
N ASP A 287 21.78 36.11 21.89
CA ASP A 287 20.49 36.64 21.44
C ASP A 287 19.35 36.01 22.27
N SER A 288 19.28 36.39 23.55
CA SER A 288 18.72 35.56 24.62
C SER A 288 17.20 35.49 24.75
N SER A 289 16.37 36.08 23.87
CA SER A 289 14.90 35.91 24.01
C SER A 289 14.01 36.43 22.88
N GLU A 290 14.46 37.36 22.03
CA GLU A 290 13.55 38.03 21.08
C GLU A 290 13.68 37.56 19.64
N LEU A 291 14.80 36.91 19.26
CA LEU A 291 14.96 36.53 17.87
C LEU A 291 14.18 35.26 17.53
N LEU A 292 14.03 34.28 18.40
CA LEU A 292 13.27 33.07 18.09
C LEU A 292 11.94 33.17 18.84
N ASP A 293 10.84 33.49 18.15
CA ASP A 293 9.48 33.57 18.72
C ASP A 293 9.03 32.26 19.41
N LEU A 294 9.85 31.21 19.32
CA LEU A 294 9.78 29.95 20.03
C LEU A 294 11.05 29.77 20.87
N PRO A 295 10.94 29.45 22.17
CA PRO A 295 12.10 29.25 23.02
C PRO A 295 12.92 28.04 22.55
N LEU A 296 14.21 28.25 22.31
CA LEU A 296 15.14 27.19 21.94
C LEU A 296 15.65 26.48 23.19
N LEU A 297 15.39 25.18 23.30
CA LEU A 297 15.67 24.41 24.52
C LEU A 297 16.93 23.57 24.40
N SER A 298 17.17 22.96 23.23
CA SER A 298 18.41 22.25 22.94
C SER A 298 18.78 22.33 21.46
N VAL A 299 20.08 22.16 21.19
CA VAL A 299 20.66 22.11 19.85
C VAL A 299 21.78 21.08 19.90
N ASP A 300 21.60 19.96 19.21
CA ASP A 300 22.50 18.80 19.27
C ASP A 300 22.63 18.15 17.90
N THR A 301 23.74 17.45 17.64
CA THR A 301 23.82 16.56 16.47
C THR A 301 23.00 15.30 16.74
N VAL A 302 22.30 14.78 15.73
CA VAL A 302 21.52 13.52 15.85
C VAL A 302 22.45 12.37 16.23
N VAL A 303 23.58 12.26 15.52
CA VAL A 303 24.64 11.30 15.84
C VAL A 303 25.66 12.00 16.72
N CYS A 304 25.99 11.38 17.85
CA CYS A 304 27.13 11.82 18.66
C CYS A 304 28.43 11.58 17.88
N GLN A 305 28.95 12.63 17.24
CA GLN A 305 30.27 12.61 16.63
C GLN A 305 31.32 12.90 17.72
N ASN A 306 31.86 11.86 18.33
CA ASN A 306 32.97 12.01 19.27
C ASN A 306 34.20 12.55 18.52
N ASN A 307 34.59 13.79 18.81
CA ASN A 307 35.96 14.25 18.59
C ASN A 307 36.72 14.49 19.92
N CYS A 308 36.36 13.79 20.99
CA CYS A 308 37.07 13.87 22.26
C CYS A 308 37.20 12.48 22.91
N SER A 309 38.39 12.18 23.45
CA SER A 309 38.71 11.03 24.31
C SER A 309 38.04 11.11 25.69
N GLY A 310 36.75 11.45 25.74
CA GLY A 310 35.98 11.65 26.97
C GLY A 310 34.53 12.03 26.67
N THR A 311 33.65 11.21 27.21
CA THR A 311 32.17 11.23 27.31
C THR A 311 31.41 12.50 26.90
N CYS A 312 30.43 12.31 26.00
CA CYS A 312 29.36 13.25 25.67
C CYS A 312 28.53 13.62 26.90
N GLN A 313 28.91 14.68 27.61
CA GLN A 313 27.94 15.58 28.25
C GLN A 313 28.64 16.90 28.65
N TYR A 314 28.20 18.00 28.01
CA TYR A 314 28.11 19.36 28.57
C TYR A 314 29.41 20.08 28.99
N VAL A 315 29.58 21.29 28.43
CA VAL A 315 30.43 22.38 28.94
C VAL A 315 31.93 22.05 29.00
N CYS A 316 32.67 22.52 27.99
CA CYS A 316 34.10 22.75 28.15
C CYS A 316 34.30 24.00 29.01
N ASP A 317 34.65 23.82 30.29
CA ASP A 317 35.35 24.87 31.04
C ASP A 317 36.63 24.32 31.68
N LYS A 318 37.74 25.01 31.42
CA LYS A 318 39.07 24.62 31.85
C LYS A 318 39.22 24.99 33.32
N THR A 319 39.51 24.00 34.18
CA THR A 319 40.67 23.93 35.09
C THR A 319 40.38 23.05 36.30
N ARG A 320 41.41 22.25 36.67
CA ARG A 320 41.72 21.71 38.01
C ARG A 320 41.43 20.22 38.28
N THR A 321 42.47 19.42 37.98
CA THR A 321 43.05 18.29 38.74
C THR A 321 42.17 17.35 39.57
N GLU A 322 42.19 16.07 39.13
CA GLU A 322 42.27 14.80 39.87
C GLU A 322 41.96 14.79 41.37
N SER A 323 40.94 14.00 41.78
CA SER A 323 41.06 12.93 42.79
C SER A 323 39.70 12.27 43.10
N GLU A 324 39.74 10.94 43.35
CA GLU A 324 38.79 10.13 44.13
C GLU A 324 37.44 9.72 43.45
N GLU A 325 36.88 8.51 43.59
CA GLU A 325 37.27 7.24 44.21
C GLU A 325 36.26 6.13 43.81
N ASN A 326 36.72 4.88 43.86
CA ASN A 326 35.94 3.65 43.78
C ASN A 326 34.69 3.61 44.69
N LYS A 327 33.58 3.01 44.21
CA LYS A 327 32.64 2.19 45.04
C LYS A 327 31.51 1.58 44.20
N TRP A 328 31.63 0.29 43.85
CA TRP A 328 30.46 -0.58 43.64
C TRP A 328 30.49 -1.68 44.70
N GLY A 329 29.64 -1.50 45.71
CA GLY A 329 29.41 -2.45 46.78
C GLY A 329 28.37 -3.49 46.38
N LYS A 330 28.72 -4.75 46.63
CA LYS A 330 27.82 -5.91 46.71
C LYS A 330 26.54 -5.59 47.51
N ARG A 331 25.40 -6.13 47.08
CA ARG A 331 24.33 -6.54 48.01
C ARG A 331 23.81 -7.92 47.65
N SER A 332 24.05 -8.83 48.57
CA SER A 332 23.25 -10.01 48.87
C SER A 332 22.06 -9.59 49.73
N GLU A 333 20.87 -10.07 49.38
CA GLU A 333 19.86 -10.67 50.27
C GLU A 333 18.89 -11.48 49.42
#